data_AF-A0A1L7VEV5-F1
#
_entry.id   AF-A0A1L7VEV5-F1
#
_cell.length_a   1.000
_cell.length_b   1.000
_cell.length_c   1.000
_cell.angle_alpha   90.00
_cell.angle_beta   90.00
_cell.angle_gamma   90.00
#
_symmetry.space_group_name_H-M   'P 1'
#
loop_
_entity.id
_entity.type
_entity.pdbx_description
1 polymer ?
#
loop_
_entity_poly.entity_id
_entity_poly.type
_entity_poly.pdbx_seq_one_letter_code
_entity_poly.pdbx_strand_id
1 'polypeptide(L)'
;MEDTHGDIGQAGQTDPGLPPAGSVQVDHANMAPKIKEDPDSLPPPVVGTRIKDFETDGNHLISRPGGHFLNSPTDLGLFEKFDLADNLRKWVKTEYPKLNRDIQPEAININADDRTNFFNVLFKDWLSAADIEDMPSKPQDRNKDDTRILIGKWSQTLPTSKNKRKRDEDGESPTKRRKRDDARRLHEPAYFGVGLSSGKGEDKVTFDVKDESNQIAAAQYVEWDTDDDIDELKRRALTKWERSERARIREFNQKRIFISSRNYIIRAAKAGFADGFRPPVALPEVVELAEPELALAIVKKKKVVEASLHFR
;
A
#
# COMPACT_ATOMS: atom_id res chain seq x y z
N MET A 1 43.25 -66.67 42.83
CA MET A 1 44.37 -67.50 43.29
C MET A 1 45.43 -67.43 42.20
N GLU A 2 46.62 -66.97 42.60
CA GLU A 2 47.93 -67.00 41.89
C GLU A 2 48.01 -66.11 40.64
N ASP A 3 48.70 -64.95 40.64
CA ASP A 3 50.13 -64.62 40.93
C ASP A 3 51.10 -65.50 40.12
N THR A 4 51.88 -64.96 39.17
CA THR A 4 53.29 -64.48 39.29
C THR A 4 53.92 -64.55 37.88
N HIS A 5 55.04 -63.95 37.46
CA HIS A 5 55.98 -62.90 37.88
C HIS A 5 56.94 -62.65 36.69
N GLY A 6 57.68 -61.52 36.72
CA GLY A 6 58.98 -61.34 36.02
C GLY A 6 58.96 -60.14 35.05
N ASP A 7 59.35 -58.91 35.41
CA ASP A 7 60.67 -58.40 35.87
C ASP A 7 61.72 -58.51 34.74
N ILE A 8 62.42 -57.48 34.24
CA ILE A 8 63.46 -56.57 34.82
C ILE A 8 63.71 -55.50 33.70
N GLY A 9 64.14 -54.24 33.86
CA GLY A 9 64.81 -53.49 34.93
C GLY A 9 64.93 -51.99 34.58
N GLN A 10 65.05 -51.13 35.60
CA GLN A 10 66.22 -50.26 35.93
C GLN A 10 66.44 -49.03 35.01
N ALA A 11 66.70 -47.79 35.46
CA ALA A 11 67.05 -47.24 36.79
C ALA A 11 66.94 -45.68 36.82
N GLY A 12 66.85 -45.10 38.04
CA GLY A 12 67.29 -43.73 38.43
C GLY A 12 66.21 -42.64 38.48
N GLN A 13 65.47 -42.39 39.58
CA GLN A 13 65.77 -41.51 40.75
C GLN A 13 66.33 -40.13 40.38
N THR A 14 65.67 -39.00 40.67
CA THR A 14 65.48 -38.39 42.01
C THR A 14 64.14 -37.66 42.25
N ASP A 15 63.58 -37.86 43.45
CA ASP A 15 62.47 -37.19 44.17
C ASP A 15 62.98 -35.88 44.87
N PRO A 16 62.22 -35.04 45.63
CA PRO A 16 60.79 -35.02 45.97
C PRO A 16 60.08 -33.63 45.96
N GLY A 17 58.75 -33.61 45.94
CA GLY A 17 57.97 -32.42 46.35
C GLY A 17 56.51 -32.36 45.89
N LEU A 18 55.60 -32.94 46.67
CA LEU A 18 54.14 -32.67 46.66
C LEU A 18 53.79 -31.83 47.90
N PRO A 19 52.68 -31.04 47.97
CA PRO A 19 51.34 -31.40 47.46
C PRO A 19 50.54 -30.16 46.90
N PRO A 20 49.18 -30.14 46.82
CA PRO A 20 48.45 -30.38 45.57
C PRO A 20 47.40 -29.30 45.21
N ALA A 21 46.65 -29.59 44.15
CA ALA A 21 45.36 -29.02 43.71
C ALA A 21 45.40 -27.72 42.87
N GLY A 22 45.19 -27.90 41.56
CA GLY A 22 44.79 -26.85 40.63
C GLY A 22 44.42 -27.50 39.30
N SER A 23 43.13 -27.67 39.04
CA SER A 23 42.57 -28.11 37.77
C SER A 23 43.06 -27.19 36.63
N VAL A 24 43.88 -27.71 35.72
CA VAL A 24 44.27 -26.97 34.52
C VAL A 24 43.19 -27.18 33.45
N GLN A 25 42.32 -26.18 33.33
CA GLN A 25 41.47 -25.98 32.16
C GLN A 25 42.36 -25.76 30.94
N VAL A 26 42.04 -26.47 29.86
CA VAL A 26 42.65 -26.26 28.54
C VAL A 26 41.94 -25.06 27.93
N ASP A 27 42.56 -23.89 28.00
CA ASP A 27 42.08 -22.68 27.33
C ASP A 27 42.20 -22.85 25.81
N HIS A 28 41.11 -23.26 25.17
CA HIS A 28 40.93 -23.04 23.74
C HIS A 28 40.68 -21.56 23.48
N ALA A 29 41.76 -20.77 23.42
CA ALA A 29 41.72 -19.41 22.90
C ALA A 29 41.44 -19.46 21.38
N ASN A 30 40.16 -19.52 21.01
CA ASN A 30 39.71 -19.39 19.64
C ASN A 30 39.84 -17.90 19.25
N MET A 31 40.94 -17.56 18.57
CA MET A 31 41.20 -16.23 18.05
C MET A 31 40.22 -15.88 16.92
N ALA A 32 39.11 -15.22 17.25
CA ALA A 32 38.29 -14.54 16.26
C ALA A 32 39.06 -13.32 15.71
N PRO A 33 39.08 -13.07 14.40
CA PRO A 33 39.72 -11.88 13.85
C PRO A 33 38.95 -10.64 14.32
N LYS A 34 39.62 -9.78 15.11
CA LYS A 34 39.15 -8.43 15.43
C LYS A 34 39.11 -7.62 14.12
N ILE A 35 37.93 -7.52 13.54
CA ILE A 35 37.65 -6.49 12.52
C ILE A 35 37.78 -5.15 13.25
N LYS A 36 38.77 -4.35 12.85
CA LYS A 36 38.85 -2.95 13.27
C LYS A 36 37.67 -2.22 12.66
N GLU A 37 36.71 -1.79 13.48
CA GLU A 37 35.69 -0.83 13.06
C GLU A 37 36.38 0.52 12.87
N ASP A 38 36.39 0.99 11.62
CA ASP A 38 36.79 2.36 11.28
C ASP A 38 35.69 3.32 11.81
N PRO A 39 36.02 4.29 12.68
CA PRO A 39 35.02 5.16 13.32
C PRO A 39 34.32 6.14 12.36
N ASP A 40 34.74 6.20 11.10
CA ASP A 40 34.16 7.05 10.04
C ASP A 40 33.41 6.25 8.96
N SER A 41 33.12 4.97 9.20
CA SER A 41 32.22 4.22 8.32
C SER A 41 30.78 4.66 8.56
N LEU A 42 30.30 5.61 7.74
CA LEU A 42 28.87 5.86 7.57
C LEU A 42 28.17 4.49 7.46
N PRO A 43 27.08 4.25 8.24
CA PRO A 43 26.35 2.99 8.12
C PRO A 43 26.03 2.77 6.64
N PRO A 44 26.19 1.54 6.12
CA PRO A 44 25.89 1.29 4.72
C PRO A 44 24.49 1.84 4.43
N PRO A 45 24.27 2.49 3.26
CA PRO A 45 22.97 3.03 2.92
C PRO A 45 21.94 1.94 3.18
N VAL A 46 20.85 2.25 3.87
CA VAL A 46 19.86 1.26 4.29
C VAL A 46 19.35 0.53 3.03
N VAL A 47 19.93 -0.64 2.75
CA VAL A 47 19.57 -1.49 1.61
C VAL A 47 18.35 -2.30 2.01
N GLY A 48 17.23 -1.59 2.20
CA GLY A 48 15.90 -2.15 2.35
C GLY A 48 15.66 -3.29 3.36
N THR A 49 14.46 -3.87 3.32
CA THR A 49 14.06 -5.05 4.11
C THR A 49 14.86 -6.29 3.70
N ARG A 50 15.57 -6.87 4.65
CA ARG A 50 16.41 -8.07 4.51
C ARG A 50 15.69 -9.27 5.09
N ILE A 51 16.12 -10.48 4.70
CA ILE A 51 15.60 -11.72 5.28
C ILE A 51 15.76 -11.77 6.81
N LYS A 52 16.89 -11.26 7.32
CA LYS A 52 17.20 -11.15 8.76
C LYS A 52 16.18 -10.34 9.56
N ASP A 53 15.52 -9.38 8.90
CA ASP A 53 14.48 -8.57 9.56
C ASP A 53 13.27 -9.44 9.90
N PHE A 54 12.91 -10.38 9.03
CA PHE A 54 11.83 -11.35 9.26
C PHE A 54 12.24 -12.50 10.18
N GLU A 55 13.54 -12.87 10.20
CA GLU A 55 14.07 -13.83 11.18
C GLU A 55 13.93 -13.27 12.60
N THR A 56 14.27 -11.98 12.79
CA THR A 56 14.23 -11.29 14.08
C THR A 56 12.81 -11.19 14.63
N ASP A 57 11.79 -11.12 13.77
CA ASP A 57 10.39 -11.11 14.20
C ASP A 57 9.95 -12.42 14.89
N GLY A 58 10.67 -13.53 14.68
CA GLY A 58 10.44 -14.83 15.33
C GLY A 58 9.11 -15.53 14.98
N ASN A 59 8.25 -14.90 14.20
CA ASN A 59 6.87 -15.31 13.97
C ASN A 59 6.68 -15.97 12.61
N HIS A 60 7.38 -17.06 12.31
CA HIS A 60 7.26 -17.75 11.01
C HIS A 60 7.20 -19.27 11.17
N LEU A 61 6.48 -19.91 10.26
CA LEU A 61 6.32 -21.36 10.23
C LEU A 61 7.57 -22.02 9.65
N ILE A 62 8.03 -23.12 10.26
CA ILE A 62 9.24 -23.83 9.83
C ILE A 62 8.97 -24.73 8.62
N SER A 63 7.82 -25.40 8.57
CA SER A 63 7.45 -26.27 7.44
C SER A 63 5.94 -26.50 7.39
N ARG A 64 5.45 -26.92 6.22
CA ARG A 64 4.01 -27.08 5.95
C ARG A 64 3.75 -28.10 4.83
N PRO A 65 2.81 -29.05 5.01
CA PRO A 65 2.34 -29.88 3.90
C PRO A 65 1.52 -29.05 2.89
N GLY A 66 1.60 -29.43 1.61
CA GLY A 66 0.80 -28.79 0.55
C GLY A 66 -0.70 -28.92 0.82
N GLY A 67 -1.45 -27.86 0.49
CA GLY A 67 -2.91 -27.82 0.66
C GLY A 67 -3.40 -27.41 2.05
N HIS A 68 -2.49 -27.11 2.99
CA HIS A 68 -2.85 -26.60 4.31
C HIS A 68 -3.41 -25.17 4.22
N PHE A 69 -4.52 -24.90 4.92
CA PHE A 69 -5.12 -23.57 4.98
C PHE A 69 -4.36 -22.63 5.91
N LEU A 70 -4.15 -21.39 5.48
CA LEU A 70 -3.48 -20.34 6.23
C LEU A 70 -4.51 -19.31 6.64
N ASN A 71 -4.54 -18.97 7.92
CA ASN A 71 -5.50 -18.04 8.51
C ASN A 71 -4.83 -16.93 9.33
N SER A 72 -3.51 -16.98 9.49
CA SER A 72 -2.77 -16.03 10.29
C SER A 72 -1.38 -15.73 9.71
N PRO A 73 -0.79 -14.57 10.06
CA PRO A 73 0.60 -14.23 9.72
C PRO A 73 1.65 -15.25 10.18
N THR A 74 1.37 -16.01 11.24
CA THR A 74 2.30 -17.02 11.79
C THR A 74 2.35 -18.30 10.97
N ASP A 75 1.36 -18.53 10.09
CA ASP A 75 1.33 -19.70 9.21
C ASP A 75 2.24 -19.57 7.98
N LEU A 76 2.78 -18.37 7.76
CA LEU A 76 3.74 -18.10 6.69
C LEU A 76 5.15 -18.46 7.13
N GLY A 77 5.88 -19.14 6.26
CA GLY A 77 7.31 -19.37 6.42
C GLY A 77 8.15 -18.12 6.16
N LEU A 78 9.42 -18.17 6.58
CA LEU A 78 10.35 -17.06 6.48
C LEU A 78 10.49 -16.53 5.05
N PHE A 79 10.69 -17.44 4.08
CA PHE A 79 10.85 -17.06 2.68
C PHE A 79 9.58 -16.50 2.06
N GLU A 80 8.40 -16.95 2.49
CA GLU A 80 7.13 -16.41 2.01
C GLU A 80 6.95 -14.97 2.46
N LYS A 81 7.31 -14.67 3.72
CA LYS A 81 7.29 -13.30 4.24
C LYS A 81 8.28 -12.42 3.49
N PHE A 82 9.49 -12.93 3.24
CA PHE A 82 10.51 -12.20 2.50
C PHE A 82 10.11 -11.94 1.04
N ASP A 83 9.45 -12.89 0.36
CA ASP A 83 8.97 -12.71 -1.01
C ASP A 83 7.86 -11.64 -1.11
N LEU A 84 7.18 -11.35 -0.01
CA LEU A 84 6.18 -10.28 0.09
C LEU A 84 6.79 -8.91 0.42
N ALA A 85 8.12 -8.80 0.59
CA ALA A 85 8.78 -7.57 1.03
C ALA A 85 8.56 -6.37 0.08
N ASP A 86 8.54 -6.59 -1.23
CA ASP A 86 8.29 -5.52 -2.21
C ASP A 86 6.86 -4.99 -2.11
N ASN A 87 5.89 -5.89 -1.95
CA ASN A 87 4.48 -5.54 -1.74
C ASN A 87 4.28 -4.82 -0.40
N LEU A 88 4.97 -5.25 0.66
CA LEU A 88 5.01 -4.58 1.95
C LEU A 88 5.55 -3.14 1.83
N ARG A 89 6.66 -2.91 1.12
CA ARG A 89 7.19 -1.55 0.92
C ARG A 89 6.24 -0.66 0.14
N LYS A 90 5.62 -1.20 -0.90
CA LYS A 90 4.58 -0.50 -1.66
C LYS A 90 3.39 -0.15 -0.76
N TRP A 91 2.99 -1.06 0.12
CA TRP A 91 1.94 -0.80 1.09
C TRP A 91 2.33 0.33 2.05
N VAL A 92 3.52 0.30 2.64
CA VAL A 92 4.05 1.37 3.50
C VAL A 92 4.13 2.72 2.77
N LYS A 93 4.48 2.74 1.48
CA LYS A 93 4.43 3.95 0.65
C LYS A 93 3.01 4.53 0.58
N THR A 94 1.99 3.67 0.45
CA THR A 94 0.59 4.09 0.41
C THR A 94 0.01 4.48 1.77
N GLU A 95 0.50 3.91 2.87
CA GLU A 95 0.11 4.26 4.24
C GLU A 95 0.65 5.62 4.67
N TYR A 96 1.91 5.91 4.31
CA TYR A 96 2.60 7.14 4.68
C TYR A 96 3.00 7.98 3.46
N PRO A 97 2.03 8.45 2.64
CA PRO A 97 2.32 9.09 1.36
C PRO A 97 3.04 10.43 1.51
N LYS A 98 2.95 11.10 2.68
CA LYS A 98 3.70 12.33 2.96
C LYS A 98 5.17 12.08 3.24
N LEU A 99 5.49 10.97 3.92
CA LEU A 99 6.84 10.60 4.30
C LEU A 99 7.60 9.98 3.12
N ASN A 100 6.90 9.18 2.31
CA ASN A 100 7.50 8.34 1.27
C ASN A 100 7.25 8.83 -0.15
N ARG A 101 6.81 10.08 -0.35
CA ARG A 101 6.41 10.61 -1.65
C ARG A 101 7.49 10.43 -2.71
N ASP A 102 8.68 10.95 -2.42
CA ASP A 102 9.79 11.04 -3.38
C ASP A 102 10.81 9.90 -3.22
N ILE A 103 10.48 8.90 -2.39
CA ILE A 103 11.32 7.73 -2.10
C ILE A 103 10.83 6.57 -2.96
N GLN A 104 11.73 5.94 -3.72
CA GLN A 104 11.40 4.72 -4.45
C GLN A 104 11.06 3.59 -3.47
N PRO A 105 10.07 2.72 -3.76
CA PRO A 105 9.64 1.67 -2.83
C PRO A 105 10.80 0.85 -2.26
N GLU A 106 11.81 0.53 -3.07
CA GLU A 106 12.97 -0.28 -2.73
C GLU A 106 13.89 0.38 -1.70
N ALA A 107 13.81 1.71 -1.58
CA ALA A 107 14.57 2.52 -0.62
C ALA A 107 13.78 2.82 0.67
N ILE A 108 12.51 2.41 0.76
CA ILE A 108 11.72 2.62 1.98
C ILE A 108 12.24 1.70 3.08
N ASN A 109 12.55 2.29 4.23
CA ASN A 109 12.90 1.57 5.44
C ASN A 109 11.63 1.01 6.10
N ILE A 110 11.63 -0.28 6.42
CA ILE A 110 10.47 -0.98 6.98
C ILE A 110 10.83 -1.48 8.39
N ASN A 111 10.16 -0.95 9.39
CA ASN A 111 10.35 -1.37 10.78
C ASN A 111 9.48 -2.61 11.12
N ALA A 112 9.65 -3.15 12.34
CA ALA A 112 8.91 -4.33 12.79
C ALA A 112 7.39 -4.10 12.90
N ASP A 113 6.97 -2.88 13.28
CA ASP A 113 5.56 -2.52 13.39
C ASP A 113 4.89 -2.49 12.01
N ASP A 114 5.56 -1.94 10.99
CA ASP A 114 5.09 -1.93 9.62
C ASP A 114 4.92 -3.35 9.06
N ARG A 115 5.89 -4.23 9.33
CA ARG A 115 5.80 -5.66 8.95
C ARG A 115 4.60 -6.32 9.62
N THR A 116 4.47 -6.15 10.94
CA THR A 116 3.39 -6.73 11.74
C THR A 116 2.02 -6.23 11.26
N ASN A 117 1.88 -4.92 11.06
CA ASN A 117 0.65 -4.30 10.60
C ASN A 117 0.27 -4.77 9.19
N PHE A 118 1.23 -4.81 8.26
CA PHE A 118 0.98 -5.30 6.91
C PHE A 118 0.42 -6.72 6.91
N PHE A 119 1.07 -7.66 7.61
CA PHE A 119 0.58 -9.03 7.63
C PHE A 119 -0.75 -9.17 8.37
N ASN A 120 -0.97 -8.44 9.46
CA ASN A 120 -2.25 -8.44 10.16
C ASN A 120 -3.39 -7.96 9.25
N VAL A 121 -3.17 -6.87 8.49
CA VAL A 121 -4.16 -6.37 7.52
C VAL A 121 -4.33 -7.33 6.34
N LEU A 122 -3.24 -7.97 5.88
CA LEU A 122 -3.27 -8.93 4.78
C LEU A 122 -4.16 -10.15 5.09
N PHE A 123 -4.15 -10.62 6.33
CA PHE A 123 -4.98 -11.74 6.79
C PHE A 123 -6.34 -11.32 7.38
N LYS A 124 -6.58 -10.02 7.58
CA LYS A 124 -7.84 -9.54 8.12
C LYS A 124 -9.02 -9.99 7.24
N ASP A 125 -9.95 -10.70 7.86
CA ASP A 125 -11.17 -11.24 7.25
C ASP A 125 -10.89 -12.12 5.99
N TRP A 126 -9.70 -12.73 5.92
CA TRP A 126 -9.26 -13.53 4.77
C TRP A 126 -8.63 -14.85 5.20
N LEU A 127 -8.81 -15.88 4.38
CA LEU A 127 -8.25 -17.22 4.58
C LEU A 127 -7.81 -17.80 3.23
N SER A 128 -6.76 -18.61 3.24
CA SER A 128 -6.12 -19.09 2.00
C SER A 128 -6.91 -20.16 1.23
N ALA A 129 -8.08 -20.56 1.73
CA ALA A 129 -9.01 -21.39 0.97
C ALA A 129 -9.72 -20.61 -0.14
N ALA A 130 -9.64 -19.28 -0.13
CA ALA A 130 -10.18 -18.44 -1.18
C ALA A 130 -9.52 -18.74 -2.54
N ASP A 131 -10.30 -18.60 -3.61
CA ASP A 131 -9.79 -18.66 -4.97
C ASP A 131 -8.86 -17.47 -5.27
N ILE A 132 -8.05 -17.63 -6.33
CA ILE A 132 -7.22 -16.56 -6.86
C ILE A 132 -8.14 -15.41 -7.30
N GLU A 133 -7.91 -14.21 -6.78
CA GLU A 133 -8.68 -13.01 -7.14
C GLU A 133 -8.05 -12.32 -8.36
N ASP A 134 -8.88 -11.84 -9.28
CA ASP A 134 -8.44 -11.08 -10.45
C ASP A 134 -7.99 -9.67 -10.06
N MET A 135 -6.89 -9.23 -10.68
CA MET A 135 -6.35 -7.89 -10.46
C MET A 135 -7.29 -6.81 -11.02
N PRO A 136 -7.73 -5.82 -10.22
CA PRO A 136 -8.56 -4.75 -10.74
C PRO A 136 -7.74 -3.86 -11.69
N SER A 137 -8.31 -3.56 -12.86
CA SER A 137 -7.64 -2.80 -13.92
C SER A 137 -7.74 -1.28 -13.76
N LYS A 138 -8.74 -0.78 -13.02
CA LYS A 138 -8.95 0.65 -12.76
C LYS A 138 -9.49 0.92 -11.36
N PRO A 139 -9.25 2.12 -10.81
CA PRO A 139 -9.90 2.57 -9.58
C PRO A 139 -11.43 2.57 -9.71
N GLN A 140 -12.11 2.53 -8.57
CA GLN A 140 -13.56 2.74 -8.53
C GLN A 140 -13.94 4.11 -9.10
N ASP A 141 -15.15 4.21 -9.63
CA ASP A 141 -15.68 5.48 -10.13
C ASP A 141 -15.80 6.49 -8.98
N ARG A 142 -15.61 7.78 -9.28
CA ARG A 142 -15.63 8.83 -8.26
C ARG A 142 -17.03 8.94 -7.66
N ASN A 143 -17.12 8.95 -6.34
CA ASN A 143 -18.36 9.22 -5.64
C ASN A 143 -18.72 10.72 -5.76
N LYS A 144 -19.96 11.02 -6.14
CA LYS A 144 -20.44 12.41 -6.27
C LYS A 144 -20.28 13.18 -4.96
N ASP A 145 -20.53 12.57 -3.81
CA ASP A 145 -20.51 13.22 -2.50
C ASP A 145 -19.10 13.56 -2.03
N ASP A 146 -18.12 12.85 -2.56
CA ASP A 146 -16.69 13.12 -2.32
C ASP A 146 -16.15 14.27 -3.18
N THR A 147 -16.85 14.63 -4.25
CA THR A 147 -16.39 15.64 -5.23
C THR A 147 -17.13 16.98 -5.14
N ARG A 148 -18.10 17.10 -4.22
CA ARG A 148 -18.96 18.28 -4.06
C ARG A 148 -19.11 18.72 -2.60
N ILE A 149 -19.39 19.99 -2.39
CA ILE A 149 -19.70 20.59 -1.08
C ILE A 149 -21.12 21.17 -1.13
N LEU A 150 -21.85 21.08 -0.03
CA LEU A 150 -23.15 21.75 0.10
C LEU A 150 -22.92 23.27 0.21
N ILE A 151 -23.67 24.05 -0.56
CA ILE A 151 -23.53 25.53 -0.57
C ILE A 151 -24.85 26.27 -0.31
N GLY A 152 -25.96 25.54 -0.20
CA GLY A 152 -27.27 26.13 0.03
C GLY A 152 -28.39 25.30 -0.53
N LYS A 153 -29.47 25.98 -0.93
CA LYS A 153 -30.68 25.36 -1.47
C LYS A 153 -31.13 26.04 -2.75
N TRP A 154 -31.94 25.35 -3.55
CA TRP A 154 -32.55 25.95 -4.73
C TRP A 154 -33.65 26.94 -4.36
N SER A 155 -33.60 28.15 -4.92
CA SER A 155 -34.59 29.22 -4.70
C SER A 155 -35.87 29.05 -5.50
N GLN A 156 -35.88 28.14 -6.48
CA GLN A 156 -37.04 27.81 -7.30
C GLN A 156 -36.91 26.43 -7.91
N THR A 157 -38.04 25.88 -8.36
CA THR A 157 -38.03 24.61 -9.10
C THR A 157 -37.47 24.83 -10.50
N LEU A 158 -36.43 24.08 -10.88
CA LEU A 158 -35.81 24.17 -12.21
C LEU A 158 -35.95 22.85 -12.97
N PRO A 159 -36.20 22.90 -14.29
CA PRO A 159 -36.04 21.72 -15.12
C PRO A 159 -34.57 21.25 -15.07
N THR A 160 -34.35 19.95 -14.94
CA THR A 160 -33.03 19.36 -15.21
C THR A 160 -32.66 19.63 -16.66
N SER A 161 -31.46 20.16 -16.91
CA SER A 161 -31.01 20.40 -18.28
C SER A 161 -30.93 19.05 -19.01
N LYS A 162 -31.51 18.97 -20.21
CA LYS A 162 -31.32 17.83 -21.11
C LYS A 162 -29.90 17.89 -21.65
N ASN A 163 -28.91 17.46 -20.88
CA ASN A 163 -27.56 17.32 -21.41
C ASN A 163 -27.59 16.35 -22.61
N LYS A 164 -26.88 16.76 -23.67
CA LYS A 164 -26.93 16.23 -25.04
C LYS A 164 -27.09 14.71 -25.09
N ARG A 165 -28.04 14.29 -25.95
CA ARG A 165 -28.30 12.91 -26.36
C ARG A 165 -26.96 12.20 -26.64
N LYS A 166 -26.72 11.09 -25.93
CA LYS A 166 -25.98 9.99 -26.54
C LYS A 166 -26.77 9.68 -27.81
N ARG A 167 -26.13 9.71 -28.98
CA ARG A 167 -26.77 9.30 -30.22
C ARG A 167 -27.05 7.81 -30.04
N ASP A 168 -28.27 7.48 -29.64
CA ASP A 168 -28.73 6.11 -29.55
C ASP A 168 -28.55 5.50 -30.94
N GLU A 169 -27.81 4.40 -31.03
CA GLU A 169 -27.96 3.49 -32.16
C GLU A 169 -29.44 3.10 -32.21
N ASP A 170 -30.06 3.31 -33.37
CA ASP A 170 -31.47 3.06 -33.63
C ASP A 170 -31.86 1.65 -33.17
N GLY A 171 -32.75 1.55 -32.17
CA GLY A 171 -33.30 0.26 -31.79
C GLY A 171 -34.12 0.13 -30.51
N GLU A 172 -34.19 1.12 -29.60
CA GLU A 172 -34.97 0.94 -28.35
C GLU A 172 -36.39 1.55 -28.38
N SER A 173 -37.34 0.69 -27.99
CA SER A 173 -38.79 0.87 -28.01
C SER A 173 -39.31 1.98 -27.08
N PRO A 174 -40.52 2.54 -27.31
CA PRO A 174 -40.99 3.79 -26.69
C PRO A 174 -41.32 3.71 -25.19
N THR A 175 -41.23 2.53 -24.58
CA THR A 175 -41.76 2.25 -23.22
C THR A 175 -40.76 2.49 -22.09
N LYS A 176 -39.47 2.75 -22.37
CA LYS A 176 -38.48 3.14 -21.34
C LYS A 176 -38.38 4.66 -21.09
N ARG A 177 -39.27 5.48 -21.68
CA ARG A 177 -39.26 6.95 -21.54
C ARG A 177 -39.80 7.49 -20.21
N ARG A 178 -40.17 6.64 -19.24
CA ARG A 178 -40.76 7.06 -17.96
C ARG A 178 -39.84 6.80 -16.77
N LYS A 179 -38.79 7.62 -16.61
CA LYS A 179 -38.14 7.93 -15.32
C LYS A 179 -37.02 8.95 -15.55
N ARG A 180 -37.36 10.24 -15.64
CA ARG A 180 -36.42 11.36 -15.46
C ARG A 180 -37.18 12.68 -15.33
N ASP A 181 -38.05 12.75 -14.34
CA ASP A 181 -38.62 14.00 -13.84
C ASP A 181 -38.10 14.27 -12.42
N ASP A 182 -36.79 14.12 -12.22
CA ASP A 182 -36.13 14.68 -11.03
C ASP A 182 -35.85 16.15 -11.33
N ALA A 183 -36.92 16.95 -11.45
CA ALA A 183 -36.80 18.40 -11.46
C ALA A 183 -36.06 18.82 -10.18
N ARG A 184 -35.12 19.77 -10.29
CA ARG A 184 -34.48 20.39 -9.12
C ARG A 184 -35.57 21.08 -8.35
N ARG A 185 -35.99 20.54 -7.20
CA ARG A 185 -37.15 21.08 -6.49
C ARG A 185 -36.73 22.29 -5.66
N LEU A 186 -37.67 23.22 -5.49
CA LEU A 186 -37.53 24.31 -4.53
C LEU A 186 -37.08 23.77 -3.16
N HIS A 187 -36.13 24.46 -2.52
CA HIS A 187 -35.52 24.11 -1.23
C HIS A 187 -34.71 22.81 -1.17
N GLU A 188 -34.52 22.09 -2.27
CA GLU A 188 -33.57 20.97 -2.30
C GLU A 188 -32.12 21.46 -2.22
N PRO A 189 -31.18 20.62 -1.74
CA PRO A 189 -29.77 20.96 -1.66
C PRO A 189 -29.14 21.36 -3.00
N ALA A 190 -28.38 22.45 -2.97
CA ALA A 190 -27.49 22.88 -4.04
C ALA A 190 -26.03 22.63 -3.64
N TYR A 191 -25.27 22.08 -4.56
CA TYR A 191 -23.87 21.70 -4.33
C TYR A 191 -22.93 22.50 -5.22
N PHE A 192 -21.69 22.62 -4.80
CA PHE A 192 -20.59 23.17 -5.59
C PHE A 192 -19.51 22.10 -5.72
N GLY A 193 -19.05 21.81 -6.92
CA GLY A 193 -18.13 20.70 -7.14
C GLY A 193 -17.13 20.95 -8.25
N VAL A 194 -16.04 20.20 -8.17
CA VAL A 194 -15.00 20.20 -9.20
C VAL A 194 -15.42 19.27 -10.33
N GLY A 195 -15.26 19.72 -11.57
CA GLY A 195 -15.37 18.91 -12.78
C GLY A 195 -14.00 18.75 -13.43
N LEU A 196 -13.71 17.54 -13.91
CA LEU A 196 -12.59 17.29 -14.81
C LEU A 196 -13.17 16.92 -16.18
N SER A 197 -12.66 17.53 -17.23
CA SER A 197 -13.00 17.16 -18.60
C SER A 197 -11.73 16.99 -19.42
N SER A 198 -11.62 15.82 -20.03
CA SER A 198 -10.55 15.45 -20.96
C SER A 198 -11.20 15.33 -22.35
N GLY A 199 -11.01 16.35 -23.19
CA GLY A 199 -11.57 16.43 -24.54
C GLY A 199 -10.49 16.35 -25.63
N LYS A 200 -10.82 16.70 -26.87
CA LYS A 200 -9.84 16.85 -27.99
C LYS A 200 -8.84 18.02 -27.80
N GLY A 201 -8.56 18.43 -26.56
CA GLY A 201 -7.68 19.52 -26.18
C GLY A 201 -7.16 19.30 -24.76
N GLU A 202 -6.68 20.36 -24.12
CA GLU A 202 -6.11 20.30 -22.77
C GLU A 202 -7.14 19.88 -21.70
N ASP A 203 -6.69 19.16 -20.68
CA ASP A 203 -7.49 18.84 -19.50
C ASP A 203 -7.98 20.13 -18.84
N LYS A 204 -9.30 20.22 -18.61
CA LYS A 204 -9.93 21.39 -17.98
C LYS A 204 -10.52 21.03 -16.64
N VAL A 205 -10.18 21.87 -15.65
CA VAL A 205 -10.83 21.89 -14.34
C VAL A 205 -11.94 22.94 -14.36
N THR A 206 -13.17 22.52 -14.09
CA THR A 206 -14.34 23.40 -13.96
C THR A 206 -14.82 23.41 -12.51
N PHE A 207 -15.48 24.50 -12.13
CA PHE A 207 -16.16 24.65 -10.85
C PHE A 207 -17.61 24.95 -11.15
N ASP A 208 -18.48 24.01 -10.82
CA ASP A 208 -19.87 24.03 -11.25
C ASP A 208 -20.80 23.92 -10.04
N VAL A 209 -21.91 24.67 -10.09
CA VAL A 209 -23.05 24.44 -9.20
C VAL A 209 -23.82 23.24 -9.72
N LYS A 210 -24.12 22.28 -8.86
CA LYS A 210 -24.71 20.98 -9.19
C LYS A 210 -25.89 20.66 -8.29
N ASP A 211 -26.84 19.89 -8.82
CA ASP A 211 -27.94 19.34 -8.03
C ASP A 211 -27.60 17.99 -7.38
N GLU A 212 -28.60 17.41 -6.72
CA GLU A 212 -28.48 16.12 -6.05
C GLU A 212 -28.05 15.00 -7.02
N SER A 213 -28.45 15.10 -8.29
CA SER A 213 -28.07 14.17 -9.37
C SER A 213 -26.75 14.52 -10.06
N ASN A 214 -25.97 15.45 -9.50
CA ASN A 214 -24.69 15.92 -10.02
C ASN A 214 -24.82 16.63 -11.40
N GLN A 215 -26.02 17.11 -11.77
CA GLN A 215 -26.23 17.88 -13.00
C GLN A 215 -25.94 19.36 -12.77
N ILE A 216 -25.25 19.97 -13.74
CA ILE A 216 -24.83 21.37 -13.68
C ILE A 216 -26.04 22.31 -13.77
N ALA A 217 -26.02 23.39 -12.98
CA ALA A 217 -27.03 24.44 -12.92
C ALA A 217 -26.40 25.83 -12.95
N ALA A 218 -27.22 26.84 -13.24
CA ALA A 218 -26.82 28.24 -13.07
C ALA A 218 -26.85 28.62 -11.58
N ALA A 219 -25.80 29.29 -11.12
CA ALA A 219 -25.63 29.71 -9.72
C ALA A 219 -26.66 30.74 -9.24
N GLN A 220 -27.28 31.49 -10.16
CA GLN A 220 -28.26 32.54 -9.85
C GLN A 220 -29.54 32.03 -9.17
N TYR A 221 -29.77 30.72 -9.15
CA TYR A 221 -30.93 30.07 -8.54
C TYR A 221 -30.62 29.42 -7.19
N VAL A 222 -29.49 29.76 -6.58
CA VAL A 222 -29.09 29.24 -5.27
C VAL A 222 -29.37 30.29 -4.21
N GLU A 223 -30.13 29.90 -3.19
CA GLU A 223 -30.12 30.54 -1.87
C GLU A 223 -28.90 30.03 -1.12
N TRP A 224 -27.88 30.88 -1.00
CA TRP A 224 -26.59 30.53 -0.40
C TRP A 224 -26.71 30.39 1.11
N ASP A 225 -26.15 29.31 1.64
CA ASP A 225 -26.05 29.01 3.07
C ASP A 225 -24.57 29.00 3.50
N THR A 226 -23.85 30.06 3.08
CA THR A 226 -22.42 30.22 3.32
C THR A 226 -22.03 31.68 3.11
N ASP A 227 -21.19 32.19 4.02
CA ASP A 227 -20.58 33.53 3.91
C ASP A 227 -19.27 33.51 3.08
N ASP A 228 -18.88 32.34 2.55
CA ASP A 228 -17.66 32.18 1.77
C ASP A 228 -17.76 32.94 0.45
N ASP A 229 -16.69 33.65 0.08
CA ASP A 229 -16.56 34.14 -1.29
C ASP A 229 -16.31 32.99 -2.28
N ILE A 230 -16.40 33.30 -3.57
CA ILE A 230 -16.27 32.29 -4.63
C ILE A 230 -14.88 31.62 -4.61
N ASP A 231 -13.83 32.31 -4.21
CA ASP A 231 -12.47 31.76 -4.22
C ASP A 231 -12.23 30.85 -3.00
N GLU A 232 -12.83 31.17 -1.86
CA GLU A 232 -12.92 30.29 -0.68
C GLU A 232 -13.65 28.99 -1.03
N LEU A 233 -14.81 29.08 -1.69
CA LEU A 233 -15.57 27.92 -2.14
C LEU A 233 -14.77 27.03 -3.10
N LYS A 234 -14.08 27.62 -4.08
CA LYS A 234 -13.17 26.88 -4.98
C LYS A 234 -12.09 26.15 -4.21
N ARG A 235 -11.47 26.80 -3.22
CA ARG A 235 -10.39 26.20 -2.43
C ARG A 235 -10.90 25.05 -1.57
N ARG A 236 -12.05 25.20 -0.92
CA ARG A 236 -12.70 24.14 -0.14
C ARG A 236 -13.09 22.96 -1.02
N ALA A 237 -13.74 23.20 -2.15
CA ALA A 237 -14.13 22.15 -3.09
C ALA A 237 -12.91 21.40 -3.65
N LEU A 238 -11.86 22.13 -4.01
CA LEU A 238 -10.61 21.54 -4.50
C LEU A 238 -9.91 20.70 -3.43
N THR A 239 -9.84 21.20 -2.20
CA THR A 239 -9.23 20.48 -1.07
C THR A 239 -9.96 19.18 -0.78
N LYS A 240 -11.30 19.21 -0.78
CA LYS A 240 -12.13 18.02 -0.60
C LYS A 240 -11.89 17.02 -1.73
N TRP A 241 -11.95 17.50 -2.98
CA TRP A 241 -11.73 16.69 -4.16
C TRP A 241 -10.37 15.99 -4.15
N GLU A 242 -9.29 16.72 -3.86
CA GLU A 242 -7.94 16.14 -3.81
C GLU A 242 -7.78 15.10 -2.71
N ARG A 243 -8.39 15.33 -1.55
CA ARG A 243 -8.38 14.37 -0.44
C ARG A 243 -9.05 13.07 -0.87
N SER A 244 -10.22 13.17 -1.48
CA SER A 244 -10.96 12.00 -1.93
C SER A 244 -10.27 11.28 -3.09
N GLU A 245 -9.65 12.00 -4.02
CA GLU A 245 -8.89 11.38 -5.09
C GLU A 245 -7.67 10.61 -4.57
N ARG A 246 -6.94 11.18 -3.60
CA ARG A 246 -5.82 10.48 -2.93
C ARG A 246 -6.31 9.23 -2.21
N ALA A 247 -7.43 9.30 -1.50
CA ALA A 247 -8.01 8.14 -0.81
C ALA A 247 -8.41 7.04 -1.82
N ARG A 248 -9.10 7.41 -2.90
CA ARG A 248 -9.53 6.49 -3.96
C ARG A 248 -8.36 5.74 -4.60
N ILE A 249 -7.27 6.44 -4.90
CA ILE A 249 -6.08 5.82 -5.49
C ILE A 249 -5.31 4.99 -4.46
N ARG A 250 -5.24 5.43 -3.20
CA ARG A 250 -4.68 4.61 -2.11
C ARG A 250 -5.42 3.28 -1.99
N GLU A 251 -6.75 3.31 -1.90
CA GLU A 251 -7.57 2.10 -1.80
C GLU A 251 -7.38 1.17 -3.00
N PHE A 252 -7.34 1.72 -4.21
CA PHE A 252 -7.07 0.95 -5.42
C PHE A 252 -5.69 0.27 -5.37
N ASN A 253 -4.64 1.01 -5.03
CA ASN A 253 -3.28 0.47 -4.94
C ASN A 253 -3.18 -0.60 -3.84
N GLN A 254 -3.75 -0.36 -2.66
CA GLN A 254 -3.75 -1.32 -1.56
C GLN A 254 -4.50 -2.60 -1.91
N LYS A 255 -5.66 -2.49 -2.57
CA LYS A 255 -6.38 -3.66 -3.06
C LYS A 255 -5.51 -4.50 -3.99
N ARG A 256 -4.81 -3.89 -4.94
CA ARG A 256 -3.91 -4.60 -5.86
C ARG A 256 -2.75 -5.28 -5.14
N ILE A 257 -2.13 -4.59 -4.18
CA ILE A 257 -1.04 -5.14 -3.35
C ILE A 257 -1.53 -6.37 -2.58
N PHE A 258 -2.70 -6.29 -1.95
CA PHE A 258 -3.27 -7.40 -1.20
C PHE A 258 -3.65 -8.58 -2.09
N ILE A 259 -4.24 -8.35 -3.26
CA ILE A 259 -4.56 -9.41 -4.23
C ILE A 259 -3.28 -10.11 -4.69
N SER A 260 -2.25 -9.37 -5.13
CA SER A 260 -0.97 -9.94 -5.54
C SER A 260 -0.37 -10.82 -4.43
N SER A 261 -0.38 -10.31 -3.20
CA SER A 261 0.16 -10.99 -2.02
C SER A 261 -0.63 -12.25 -1.65
N ARG A 262 -1.96 -12.17 -1.60
CA ARG A 262 -2.87 -13.29 -1.29
C ARG A 262 -2.80 -14.37 -2.37
N ASN A 263 -2.73 -13.99 -3.64
CA ASN A 263 -2.58 -14.94 -4.75
C ASN A 263 -1.26 -15.71 -4.67
N TYR A 264 -0.16 -15.05 -4.29
CA TYR A 264 1.10 -15.73 -3.98
C TYR A 264 0.93 -16.73 -2.82
N ILE A 265 0.33 -16.28 -1.70
CA ILE A 265 0.10 -17.12 -0.52
C ILE A 265 -0.74 -18.35 -0.86
N ILE A 266 -1.81 -18.21 -1.66
CA ILE A 266 -2.64 -19.34 -2.10
C ILE A 266 -1.81 -20.37 -2.87
N ARG A 267 -0.96 -19.93 -3.80
CA ARG A 267 -0.09 -20.82 -4.59
C ARG A 267 0.93 -21.51 -3.69
N ALA A 268 1.57 -20.75 -2.80
CA ALA A 268 2.56 -21.29 -1.87
C ALA A 268 1.93 -22.27 -0.86
N ALA A 269 0.70 -22.01 -0.40
CA ALA A 269 -0.07 -22.91 0.46
C ALA A 269 -0.36 -24.24 -0.25
N LYS A 270 -0.76 -24.20 -1.52
CA LYS A 270 -0.98 -25.39 -2.35
C LYS A 270 0.30 -26.22 -2.55
N ALA A 271 1.44 -25.55 -2.77
CA ALA A 271 2.72 -26.22 -2.97
C ALA A 271 3.28 -26.86 -1.68
N GLY A 272 3.07 -26.20 -0.53
CA GLY A 272 3.75 -26.57 0.71
C GLY A 272 5.26 -26.27 0.67
N PHE A 273 5.94 -26.49 1.79
CA PHE A 273 7.40 -26.34 1.88
C PHE A 273 7.98 -27.14 3.06
N ALA A 274 9.26 -27.47 2.95
CA ALA A 274 10.06 -28.09 4.01
C ALA A 274 10.97 -27.04 4.67
N ASP A 275 11.50 -27.38 5.84
CA ASP A 275 12.40 -26.50 6.59
C ASP A 275 13.60 -26.05 5.75
N GLY A 276 13.89 -24.74 5.77
CA GLY A 276 14.96 -24.13 4.99
C GLY A 276 14.68 -24.03 3.48
N PHE A 277 13.51 -24.46 2.99
CA PHE A 277 13.17 -24.38 1.57
C PHE A 277 12.14 -23.28 1.28
N ARG A 278 12.41 -22.52 0.22
CA ARG A 278 11.44 -21.60 -0.38
C ARG A 278 10.39 -22.41 -1.18
N PRO A 279 9.08 -22.07 -1.11
CA PRO A 279 8.08 -22.71 -1.94
C PRO A 279 8.38 -22.56 -3.45
N PRO A 280 8.21 -23.62 -4.27
CA PRO A 280 8.53 -23.60 -5.70
C PRO A 280 7.41 -22.95 -6.52
N VAL A 281 7.07 -21.70 -6.22
CA VAL A 281 6.02 -20.93 -6.90
C VAL A 281 6.58 -19.62 -7.44
N ALA A 282 5.92 -19.07 -8.45
CA ALA A 282 6.27 -17.75 -8.96
C ALA A 282 6.11 -16.69 -7.86
N LEU A 283 7.02 -15.71 -7.85
CA LEU A 283 6.97 -14.55 -6.95
C LEU A 283 5.66 -13.76 -7.10
N PRO A 284 5.29 -12.94 -6.10
CA PRO A 284 4.15 -12.04 -6.23
C PRO A 284 4.23 -11.18 -7.49
N GLU A 285 3.09 -10.93 -8.11
CA GLU A 285 3.01 -10.06 -9.28
C GLU A 285 3.47 -8.64 -8.92
N VAL A 286 4.30 -8.05 -9.77
CA VAL A 286 4.81 -6.69 -9.57
C VAL A 286 3.67 -5.68 -9.71
N VAL A 287 3.24 -5.10 -8.59
CA VAL A 287 2.23 -4.05 -8.60
C VAL A 287 2.88 -2.70 -8.87
N GLU A 288 2.57 -2.08 -10.00
CA GLU A 288 2.86 -0.67 -10.26
C GLU A 288 1.83 0.22 -9.56
N LEU A 289 2.30 1.19 -8.76
CA LEU A 289 1.43 2.11 -8.04
C LEU A 289 0.87 3.17 -8.98
N ALA A 290 -0.46 3.29 -8.99
CA ALA A 290 -1.10 4.40 -9.68
C ALA A 290 -0.89 5.71 -8.90
N GLU A 291 -0.76 6.81 -9.63
CA GLU A 291 -0.64 8.16 -9.06
C GLU A 291 -2.00 8.88 -9.10
N PRO A 292 -2.31 9.72 -8.09
CA PRO A 292 -3.53 10.50 -8.10
C PRO A 292 -3.50 11.59 -9.17
N GLU A 293 -4.57 11.68 -9.94
CA GLU A 293 -4.82 12.82 -10.82
C GLU A 293 -5.11 14.05 -9.95
N LEU A 294 -4.17 14.98 -9.81
CA LEU A 294 -4.41 16.17 -8.97
C LEU A 294 -4.97 17.33 -9.80
N ALA A 295 -6.21 17.74 -9.52
CA ALA A 295 -6.85 18.88 -10.17
C ALA A 295 -6.02 20.17 -10.04
N LEU A 296 -5.36 20.42 -8.90
CA LEU A 296 -4.48 21.58 -8.74
C LEU A 296 -3.26 21.53 -9.67
N ALA A 297 -2.71 20.34 -9.96
CA ALA A 297 -1.59 20.19 -10.88
C ALA A 297 -2.00 20.58 -12.32
N ILE A 298 -3.23 20.23 -12.72
CA ILE A 298 -3.81 20.64 -14.01
C ILE A 298 -3.97 22.18 -14.06
N VAL A 299 -4.53 22.78 -13.00
CA VAL A 299 -4.69 24.25 -12.91
C VAL A 299 -3.34 24.98 -12.96
N LYS A 300 -2.31 24.46 -12.27
CA LYS A 300 -0.97 25.06 -12.26
C LYS A 300 -0.28 24.99 -13.62
N LYS A 301 -0.38 23.86 -14.33
CA LYS A 301 0.14 23.75 -15.70
C LYS A 301 -0.42 24.85 -16.60
N LYS A 302 -1.72 25.15 -16.48
CA LYS A 302 -2.35 26.23 -17.27
C LYS A 302 -1.80 27.62 -16.95
N LYS A 303 -1.63 27.97 -15.66
CA LYS A 303 -1.03 29.27 -15.28
C LYS A 303 0.41 29.42 -15.80
N VAL A 304 1.18 28.33 -15.86
CA VAL A 304 2.54 28.34 -16.42
C VAL A 304 2.51 28.53 -17.93
N VAL A 305 1.59 27.88 -18.65
CA VAL A 305 1.41 28.08 -20.11
C VAL A 305 0.94 29.51 -20.42
N GLU A 306 -0.03 30.05 -19.69
CA GLU A 306 -0.49 31.44 -19.84
C GLU A 306 0.63 32.45 -19.53
N ALA A 307 1.45 32.23 -18.49
CA ALA A 307 2.60 33.09 -18.16
C ALA A 307 3.74 33.00 -19.19
N SER A 308 3.89 31.87 -19.88
CA SER A 308 4.92 31.69 -20.93
C SER A 308 4.55 32.32 -22.27
N LEU A 309 3.30 32.77 -22.43
CA LEU A 309 2.77 33.39 -23.65
C LEU A 309 2.82 34.93 -23.64
N HIS A 310 3.44 35.56 -22.64
CA HIS A 310 3.53 37.03 -22.52
C HIS A 310 4.95 37.60 -22.72
N PHE A 311 5.79 36.92 -23.51
CA PHE A 311 6.98 37.55 -24.11
C PHE A 311 6.89 37.46 -25.63
N ARG A 312 6.21 38.45 -26.22
CA ARG A 312 6.48 38.97 -27.57
C ARG A 312 6.25 40.47 -27.58
#